data_AF-A0A6A5FVQ5-F1
#
_entry.id   AF-A0A6A5FVQ5-F1
#
_cell.length_a   1.000
_cell.length_b   1.000
_cell.length_c   1.000
_cell.angle_alpha   90.00
_cell.angle_beta   90.00
_cell.angle_gamma   90.00
#
_symmetry.space_group_name_H-M   'P 1'
#
loop_
_entity.id
_entity.type
_entity.pdbx_description
1 polymer ?
#
loop_
_entity_poly.entity_id
_entity_poly.type
_entity_poly.pdbx_seq_one_letter_code
_entity_poly.pdbx_strand_id
1 'polypeptide(L)'
;MTAKISYPGLKCILEFLEVSPRLYEPFDVNHPVIDSAQNAILRLIGHQDKLNGTEKLQRGKLHIENTGFEKVDVVGIIRNWMENGRKIGTEYLLSGDVVCIYNTFLGIEREFGDFTKKLEEVNERILDSLPQFSIPMSSTANILVYGTEKLVPRIVYRLVLRVVAVEE
;
A
#
# COMPACT_ATOMS: atom_id res chain seq x y z
N MET A 1 10.50 -43.11 24.79
CA MET A 1 11.30 -41.87 24.92
C MET A 1 10.92 -40.94 23.79
N THR A 2 10.04 -39.97 24.05
CA THR A 2 9.64 -38.94 23.09
C THR A 2 10.69 -37.84 23.10
N ALA A 3 11.42 -37.67 22.00
CA ALA A 3 12.34 -36.56 21.84
C ALA A 3 11.55 -35.25 21.88
N LYS A 4 11.61 -34.54 23.00
CA LYS A 4 11.18 -33.13 23.10
C LYS A 4 12.18 -32.33 22.29
N ILE A 5 11.79 -31.93 21.08
CA ILE A 5 12.55 -30.92 20.34
C ILE A 5 12.23 -29.58 21.00
N SER A 6 13.07 -29.18 21.95
CA SER A 6 13.09 -27.82 22.48
C SER A 6 13.98 -27.00 21.57
N TYR A 7 13.41 -26.00 20.89
CA TYR A 7 14.18 -24.97 20.18
C TYR A 7 14.28 -23.73 21.06
N PRO A 8 15.32 -23.59 21.89
CA PRO A 8 15.62 -22.32 22.54
C PRO A 8 16.18 -21.37 21.48
N GLY A 9 15.50 -20.25 21.24
CA GLY A 9 16.17 -19.02 20.81
C GLY A 9 16.20 -18.62 19.33
N LEU A 10 15.38 -19.18 18.43
CA LEU A 10 15.26 -18.66 17.06
C LEU A 10 13.82 -18.30 16.73
N LYS A 11 13.40 -17.10 17.14
CA LYS A 11 12.28 -16.40 16.51
C LYS A 11 12.82 -15.94 15.16
N CYS A 12 12.68 -16.73 14.10
CA CYS A 12 13.02 -16.30 12.74
C CYS A 12 12.23 -15.04 12.44
N ILE A 13 12.87 -13.88 12.54
CA ILE A 13 12.32 -12.64 11.99
C ILE A 13 12.49 -12.80 10.50
N LEU A 14 11.38 -12.98 9.80
CA LEU A 14 11.41 -12.94 8.36
C LEU A 14 11.61 -11.48 7.96
N GLU A 15 12.85 -11.09 7.66
CA GLU A 15 13.16 -9.68 7.34
C GLU A 15 12.38 -9.22 6.10
N PHE A 16 12.10 -10.15 5.20
CA PHE A 16 11.44 -9.93 3.92
C PHE A 16 10.55 -11.13 3.53
N LEU A 17 9.26 -10.86 3.29
CA LEU A 17 8.33 -11.82 2.69
C LEU A 17 7.80 -11.24 1.37
N GLU A 18 7.92 -12.00 0.28
CA GLU A 18 7.22 -11.71 -0.98
C GLU A 18 6.15 -12.77 -1.22
N VAL A 19 4.88 -12.35 -1.23
CA VAL A 19 3.75 -13.24 -1.53
C VAL A 19 3.09 -12.77 -2.83
N SER A 20 3.01 -13.67 -3.80
CA SER A 20 2.36 -13.44 -5.11
C SER A 20 1.22 -14.44 -5.34
N PRO A 21 0.14 -14.38 -4.56
CA PRO A 21 -0.92 -15.36 -4.68
C PRO A 21 -1.70 -15.09 -5.97
N ARG A 22 -2.01 -16.14 -6.73
CA ARG A 22 -2.86 -16.06 -7.93
C ARG A 22 -4.30 -16.27 -7.47
N LEU A 23 -5.05 -15.18 -7.37
CA LEU A 23 -6.27 -15.17 -6.57
C LEU A 23 -7.51 -15.55 -7.36
N TYR A 24 -7.81 -16.85 -7.41
CA TYR A 24 -9.18 -17.36 -7.63
C TYR A 24 -9.93 -17.61 -6.32
N GLU A 25 -9.23 -17.55 -5.17
CA GLU A 25 -9.77 -17.72 -3.82
C GLU A 25 -9.42 -16.51 -2.94
N PRO A 26 -10.24 -16.15 -1.93
CA PRO A 26 -9.99 -15.02 -1.06
C PRO A 26 -8.65 -15.17 -0.30
N PHE A 27 -7.76 -14.18 -0.43
CA PHE A 27 -6.51 -14.14 0.31
C PHE A 27 -6.71 -13.49 1.67
N ASP A 28 -6.48 -14.23 2.74
CA ASP A 28 -6.38 -13.64 4.07
C ASP A 28 -4.94 -13.21 4.35
N VAL A 29 -4.74 -11.90 4.43
CA VAL A 29 -3.44 -11.31 4.77
C VAL A 29 -3.07 -11.53 6.24
N ASN A 30 -4.00 -12.00 7.09
CA ASN A 30 -3.79 -12.30 8.52
C ASN A 30 -3.21 -13.71 8.71
N HIS A 31 -2.03 -13.97 8.13
CA HIS A 31 -1.35 -15.26 8.24
C HIS A 31 -0.13 -15.15 9.18
N PRO A 32 0.11 -16.06 10.14
CA PRO A 32 1.20 -15.95 11.12
C PRO A 32 2.61 -15.79 10.55
N VAL A 33 2.85 -16.34 9.35
CA VAL A 33 4.13 -16.15 8.63
C VAL A 33 4.25 -14.75 8.07
N ILE A 34 3.16 -14.20 7.53
CA ILE A 34 3.10 -12.77 7.27
C ILE A 34 3.37 -12.14 8.62
N ASP A 35 2.56 -12.38 9.68
CA ASP A 35 2.73 -12.06 11.12
C ASP A 35 4.15 -11.68 11.56
N SER A 36 5.02 -12.66 11.37
CA SER A 36 6.40 -12.65 11.84
C SER A 36 7.36 -11.74 11.06
N ALA A 37 6.95 -11.23 9.90
CA ALA A 37 7.82 -10.46 9.03
C ALA A 37 7.97 -8.99 9.47
N GLN A 38 9.21 -8.48 9.46
CA GLN A 38 9.49 -7.07 9.79
C GLN A 38 9.10 -6.13 8.64
N ASN A 39 9.42 -6.54 7.41
CA ASN A 39 8.99 -5.89 6.18
C ASN A 39 8.33 -6.93 5.26
N ALA A 40 7.25 -6.54 4.60
CA ALA A 40 6.54 -7.43 3.69
C ALA A 40 6.22 -6.71 2.37
N ILE A 41 6.46 -7.42 1.27
CA ILE A 41 5.98 -7.06 -0.06
C ILE A 41 4.85 -8.02 -0.42
N LEU A 42 3.64 -7.48 -0.55
CA LEU A 42 2.48 -8.24 -0.98
C LEU A 42 2.18 -7.84 -2.43
N ARG A 43 2.45 -8.73 -3.38
CA ARG A 43 2.09 -8.53 -4.79
C ARG A 43 0.82 -9.28 -5.08
N LEU A 44 -0.29 -8.58 -5.14
CA LEU A 44 -1.60 -9.18 -5.34
C LEU A 44 -1.93 -9.06 -6.83
N ILE A 45 -1.95 -10.21 -7.51
CA ILE A 45 -2.15 -10.31 -8.95
C ILE A 45 -3.41 -11.14 -9.21
N GLY A 46 -4.42 -10.53 -9.85
CA GLY A 46 -5.67 -11.20 -10.22
C GLY A 46 -6.90 -10.32 -10.02
N HIS A 47 -8.09 -10.84 -10.35
CA HIS A 47 -9.36 -10.18 -10.09
C HIS A 47 -9.91 -10.66 -8.74
N GLN A 48 -9.88 -9.83 -7.69
CA GLN A 48 -10.78 -10.03 -6.56
C GLN A 48 -11.64 -8.81 -6.33
N ASP A 49 -12.85 -9.06 -5.82
CA ASP A 49 -13.80 -8.01 -5.49
C ASP A 49 -13.41 -7.24 -4.22
N LYS A 50 -12.58 -7.83 -3.34
CA LYS A 50 -12.21 -7.21 -2.06
C LYS A 50 -10.90 -7.74 -1.51
N LEU A 51 -10.07 -6.82 -1.05
CA LEU A 51 -8.81 -7.09 -0.37
C LEU A 51 -9.09 -6.92 1.14
N ASN A 52 -9.35 -8.02 1.84
CA ASN A 52 -9.73 -7.98 3.26
C ASN A 52 -8.48 -8.05 4.14
N GLY A 53 -8.47 -7.30 5.25
CA GLY A 53 -7.47 -7.45 6.32
C GLY A 53 -6.22 -6.59 6.17
N THR A 54 -6.04 -5.83 5.09
CA THR A 54 -4.90 -4.89 4.98
C THR A 54 -4.95 -3.79 6.03
N GLU A 55 -6.15 -3.44 6.49
CA GLU A 55 -6.38 -2.53 7.61
C GLU A 55 -5.75 -3.03 8.92
N LYS A 56 -5.56 -4.34 9.09
CA LYS A 56 -5.03 -4.95 10.33
C LYS A 56 -3.50 -5.08 10.34
N LEU A 57 -2.82 -4.89 9.21
CA LEU A 57 -1.37 -5.07 9.10
C LEU A 57 -0.60 -3.88 9.71
N GLN A 58 -0.55 -3.72 11.03
CA GLN A 58 0.12 -2.61 11.75
C GLN A 58 1.68 -2.70 11.81
N ARG A 59 2.34 -3.09 10.71
CA ARG A 59 3.79 -3.42 10.71
C ARG A 59 4.75 -2.29 10.33
N GLY A 60 6.03 -2.64 10.43
CA GLY A 60 7.23 -1.93 10.00
C GLY A 60 7.12 -1.18 8.68
N LYS A 61 7.38 -1.89 7.58
CA LYS A 61 7.21 -1.38 6.21
C LYS A 61 6.39 -2.39 5.42
N LEU A 62 5.29 -1.93 4.84
CA LEU A 62 4.42 -2.74 4.00
C LEU A 62 4.42 -2.09 2.63
N HIS A 63 4.71 -2.88 1.60
CA HIS A 63 4.58 -2.49 0.20
C HIS A 63 3.55 -3.41 -0.44
N ILE A 64 2.41 -2.87 -0.82
CA ILE A 64 1.37 -3.62 -1.53
C ILE A 64 1.39 -3.20 -2.99
N GLU A 65 1.56 -4.14 -3.90
CA GLU A 65 1.41 -3.90 -5.34
C GLU A 65 0.18 -4.67 -5.81
N ASN A 66 -0.88 -3.95 -6.14
CA ASN A 66 -2.14 -4.52 -6.61
C ASN A 66 -2.22 -4.32 -8.14
N THR A 67 -2.42 -5.39 -8.91
CA THR A 67 -2.56 -5.32 -10.38
C THR A 67 -3.81 -6.07 -10.84
N GLY A 68 -4.73 -5.36 -11.52
CA GLY A 68 -5.94 -5.95 -12.14
C GLY A 68 -7.22 -5.85 -11.32
N PHE A 69 -7.30 -4.95 -10.33
CA PHE A 69 -8.45 -4.82 -9.45
C PHE A 69 -9.23 -3.54 -9.77
N GLU A 70 -10.46 -3.69 -10.24
CA GLU A 70 -11.30 -2.58 -10.73
C GLU A 70 -12.01 -1.79 -9.60
N LYS A 71 -12.00 -2.28 -8.35
CA LYS A 71 -12.82 -1.73 -7.25
C LYS A 71 -12.09 -1.67 -5.90
N VAL A 72 -10.90 -1.07 -5.87
CA VAL A 72 -10.23 -0.77 -4.58
C VAL A 72 -10.78 0.55 -4.03
N ASP A 73 -11.34 0.52 -2.82
CA ASP A 73 -11.76 1.74 -2.10
C ASP A 73 -10.55 2.44 -1.47
N VAL A 74 -9.82 3.20 -2.29
CA VAL A 74 -8.62 3.94 -1.85
C VAL A 74 -8.98 5.04 -0.83
N VAL A 75 -10.15 5.67 -0.96
CA VAL A 75 -10.64 6.65 0.02
C VAL A 75 -10.85 6.00 1.39
N GLY A 76 -11.44 4.81 1.42
CA GLY A 76 -11.57 4.00 2.64
C GLY A 76 -10.22 3.65 3.27
N ILE A 77 -9.22 3.30 2.45
CA ILE A 77 -7.85 3.03 2.94
C ILE A 77 -7.24 4.27 3.58
N ILE A 78 -7.32 5.44 2.92
CA ILE A 78 -6.77 6.70 3.46
C ILE A 78 -7.44 7.04 4.79
N ARG A 79 -8.78 6.99 4.86
CA ARG A 79 -9.52 7.23 6.12
C ARG A 79 -9.12 6.28 7.24
N ASN A 80 -9.00 4.98 6.93
CA ASN A 80 -8.56 4.00 7.90
C ASN A 80 -7.16 4.33 8.46
N TRP A 81 -6.23 4.78 7.61
CA TRP A 81 -4.89 5.19 8.05
C TRP A 81 -4.90 6.47 8.87
N MET A 82 -5.78 7.42 8.57
CA MET A 82 -5.98 8.61 9.38
C MET A 82 -6.54 8.27 10.77
N GLU A 83 -7.49 7.35 10.85
CA GLU A 83 -8.14 6.95 12.12
C GLU A 83 -7.23 6.08 13.00
N ASN A 84 -6.49 5.15 12.42
CA ASN A 84 -5.75 4.12 13.16
C ASN A 84 -4.23 4.38 13.19
N GLY A 85 -3.78 5.39 12.45
CA GLY A 85 -2.37 5.63 12.19
C GLY A 85 -1.78 4.61 11.23
N ARG A 86 -0.62 4.97 10.68
CA ARG A 86 0.19 4.10 9.83
C ARG A 86 1.66 4.39 10.06
N LYS A 87 2.52 3.36 9.98
CA LYS A 87 3.96 3.55 10.16
C LYS A 87 4.56 4.32 8.99
N ILE A 88 5.40 5.32 9.30
CA ILE A 88 6.20 6.08 8.33
C ILE A 88 7.02 5.12 7.47
N GLY A 89 7.04 5.40 6.17
CA GLY A 89 7.66 4.56 5.15
C GLY A 89 6.76 3.47 4.58
N THR A 90 5.52 3.30 5.08
CA THR A 90 4.53 2.42 4.46
C THR A 90 4.19 2.93 3.06
N GLU A 91 4.07 2.00 2.10
CA GLU A 91 3.68 2.27 0.72
C GLU A 91 2.53 1.37 0.26
N TYR A 92 1.58 1.94 -0.47
CA TYR A 92 0.54 1.21 -1.17
C TYR A 92 0.52 1.63 -2.63
N LEU A 93 0.66 0.66 -3.53
CA LEU A 93 0.74 0.87 -4.97
C LEU A 93 -0.44 0.14 -5.63
N LEU A 94 -1.33 0.92 -6.23
CA LEU A 94 -2.40 0.41 -7.06
C LEU A 94 -2.01 0.58 -8.52
N SER A 95 -1.88 -0.53 -9.24
CA SER A 95 -1.64 -0.56 -10.68
C SER A 95 -2.93 -0.87 -11.42
N GLY A 96 -3.25 -0.05 -12.42
CA GLY A 96 -4.46 -0.22 -13.23
C GLY A 96 -4.28 0.38 -14.62
N ASP A 97 -5.33 0.26 -15.43
CA ASP A 97 -5.42 1.06 -16.65
C ASP A 97 -5.65 2.55 -16.33
N VAL A 98 -5.50 3.40 -17.34
CA VAL A 98 -5.60 4.86 -17.20
C VAL A 98 -6.97 5.30 -16.67
N VAL A 99 -8.06 4.64 -17.08
CA VAL A 99 -9.43 5.00 -16.69
C VAL A 99 -9.66 4.65 -15.23
N CYS A 100 -9.24 3.47 -14.80
CA CYS A 100 -9.31 3.04 -13.41
C CYS A 100 -8.55 3.98 -12.47
N ILE A 101 -7.31 4.32 -12.82
CA ILE A 101 -6.47 5.22 -12.00
C ILE A 101 -7.07 6.63 -11.98
N TYR A 102 -7.52 7.16 -13.11
CA TYR A 102 -8.14 8.48 -13.17
C TYR A 102 -9.41 8.57 -12.31
N ASN A 103 -10.30 7.57 -12.41
CA ASN A 103 -11.51 7.51 -11.58
C ASN A 103 -11.20 7.42 -10.08
N THR A 104 -10.11 6.73 -9.73
CA THR A 104 -9.64 6.65 -8.34
C THR A 104 -9.17 8.02 -7.85
N PHE A 105 -8.41 8.76 -8.67
CA PHE A 105 -7.99 10.13 -8.35
C PHE A 105 -9.17 11.09 -8.20
N LEU A 106 -10.19 11.00 -9.05
CA LEU A 106 -11.41 11.79 -8.90
C LEU A 106 -12.11 11.54 -7.55
N GLY A 107 -12.13 10.29 -7.09
CA GLY A 107 -12.69 9.94 -5.77
C GLY A 107 -11.89 10.58 -4.63
N ILE A 108 -10.56 10.56 -4.73
CA ILE A 108 -9.67 11.17 -3.74
C ILE A 108 -9.80 12.69 -3.76
N GLU A 109 -9.84 13.32 -4.93
CA GLU A 109 -9.98 14.77 -5.09
C GLU A 109 -11.29 15.29 -4.50
N ARG A 110 -12.39 14.55 -4.65
CA ARG A 110 -13.69 14.91 -4.04
C ARG A 110 -13.64 14.96 -2.52
N GLU A 111 -12.85 14.10 -1.90
CA GLU A 111 -12.81 13.94 -0.44
C GLU A 111 -11.66 14.72 0.21
N PHE A 112 -10.54 14.85 -0.49
CA PHE A 112 -9.27 15.36 0.03
C PHE A 112 -8.69 16.51 -0.82
N GLY A 113 -9.51 17.14 -1.68
CA GLY A 113 -9.10 18.22 -2.58
C GLY A 113 -8.41 19.40 -1.88
N ASP A 114 -8.77 19.68 -0.63
CA ASP A 114 -8.18 20.73 0.19
C ASP A 114 -6.70 20.49 0.51
N PHE A 115 -6.22 19.25 0.37
CA PHE A 115 -4.83 18.84 0.63
C PHE A 115 -3.99 18.72 -0.64
N THR A 116 -4.46 19.27 -1.76
CA THR A 116 -3.71 19.28 -3.02
C THR A 116 -2.40 20.05 -2.86
N LYS A 117 -1.27 19.41 -3.15
CA LYS A 117 0.08 19.98 -3.02
C LYS A 117 0.99 19.37 -4.08
N LYS A 118 1.75 20.23 -4.77
CA LYS A 118 2.82 19.78 -5.67
C LYS A 118 3.98 19.21 -4.86
N LEU A 119 4.39 17.99 -5.17
CA LEU A 119 5.51 17.30 -4.52
C LEU A 119 6.78 17.58 -5.34
N GLU A 120 7.77 18.24 -4.72
CA GLU A 120 9.00 18.67 -5.43
C GLU A 120 10.13 17.62 -5.37
N GLU A 121 10.02 16.58 -4.52
CA GLU A 121 11.14 15.68 -4.19
C GLU A 121 10.82 14.18 -4.28
N VAL A 122 9.99 13.74 -5.23
CA VAL A 122 9.81 12.29 -5.43
C VAL A 122 10.80 11.81 -6.48
N ASN A 123 11.68 10.87 -6.09
CA ASN A 123 12.66 10.20 -6.97
C ASN A 123 12.04 9.35 -8.12
N GLU A 124 10.72 9.37 -8.26
CA GLU A 124 9.96 8.59 -9.25
C GLU A 124 9.42 9.54 -10.33
N ARG A 125 9.18 9.02 -11.55
CA ARG A 125 8.52 9.80 -12.60
C ARG A 125 7.05 10.03 -12.21
N ILE A 126 6.80 11.13 -11.51
CA ILE A 126 5.46 11.57 -11.19
C ILE A 126 4.74 11.98 -12.48
N LEU A 127 3.45 11.67 -12.54
CA LEU A 127 2.56 12.17 -13.58
C LEU A 127 2.05 13.56 -13.18
N ASP A 128 2.71 14.59 -13.70
CA ASP A 128 2.32 15.99 -13.47
C ASP A 128 0.88 16.31 -13.93
N SER A 129 0.30 15.47 -14.79
CA SER A 129 -1.10 15.60 -15.23
C SER A 129 -2.13 15.11 -14.21
N LEU A 130 -1.71 14.38 -13.17
CA LEU A 130 -2.58 13.91 -12.09
C LEU A 130 -2.40 14.77 -10.85
N PRO A 131 -3.48 15.01 -10.07
CA PRO A 131 -3.38 15.77 -8.86
C PRO A 131 -2.50 15.04 -7.84
N GLN A 132 -1.79 15.83 -7.05
CA GLN A 132 -0.89 15.36 -6.02
C GLN A 132 -1.39 15.89 -4.68
N PHE A 133 -1.33 15.07 -3.65
CA PHE A 133 -1.86 15.40 -2.33
C PHE A 133 -0.84 15.16 -1.24
N SER A 134 -0.91 15.98 -0.20
CA SER A 134 -0.21 15.78 1.07
C SER A 134 -1.24 15.82 2.19
N ILE A 135 -1.87 14.69 2.45
CA ILE A 135 -3.00 14.57 3.40
C ILE A 135 -2.45 14.36 4.81
N PRO A 136 -2.77 15.23 5.79
CA PRO A 136 -2.37 15.04 7.17
C PRO A 136 -2.94 13.75 7.74
N MET A 137 -2.09 12.89 8.29
CA MET A 137 -2.52 11.67 9.00
C MET A 137 -2.42 11.87 10.52
N SER A 138 -1.41 12.62 10.97
CA SER A 138 -1.18 12.97 12.37
C SER A 138 -0.31 14.23 12.45
N SER A 139 -0.01 14.72 13.65
CA SER A 139 0.88 15.87 13.84
C SER A 139 2.31 15.64 13.34
N THR A 140 2.73 14.39 13.17
CA THR A 140 4.11 14.02 12.78
C THR A 140 4.21 13.33 11.43
N ALA A 141 3.08 13.10 10.74
CA ALA A 141 3.10 12.34 9.48
C ALA A 141 1.98 12.71 8.51
N ASN A 142 2.32 12.69 7.23
CA ASN A 142 1.42 12.90 6.10
C ASN A 142 1.33 11.64 5.23
N ILE A 143 0.21 11.47 4.54
CA ILE A 143 0.03 10.53 3.43
C ILE A 143 0.20 11.32 2.14
N LEU A 144 1.28 11.03 1.42
CA LEU A 144 1.47 11.51 0.06
C LEU A 144 0.65 10.64 -0.90
N VAL A 145 -0.04 11.28 -1.84
CA VAL A 145 -0.78 10.61 -2.90
C VAL A 145 -0.35 11.18 -4.24
N TYR A 146 0.15 10.33 -5.14
CA TYR A 146 0.61 10.75 -6.45
C TYR A 146 0.55 9.61 -7.48
N GLY A 147 0.50 9.99 -8.76
CA GLY A 147 0.49 9.05 -9.86
C GLY A 147 1.89 8.82 -10.42
N THR A 148 2.23 7.59 -10.79
CA THR A 148 3.45 7.26 -11.54
C THR A 148 3.16 6.38 -12.74
N GLU A 149 4.06 6.41 -13.72
CA GLU A 149 4.06 5.49 -14.85
C GLU A 149 5.21 4.48 -14.71
N LYS A 150 4.91 3.21 -14.96
CA LYS A 150 5.95 2.18 -15.12
C LYS A 150 5.83 1.52 -16.48
N LEU A 151 6.96 1.44 -17.18
CA LEU A 151 7.07 0.78 -18.48
C LEU A 151 7.47 -0.69 -18.28
N VAL A 152 6.53 -1.63 -18.40
CA VAL A 152 6.83 -3.08 -18.45
C VAL A 152 5.76 -3.82 -19.25
N PRO A 153 6.11 -4.63 -20.26
CA PRO A 153 6.15 -4.29 -21.70
C PRO A 153 5.08 -3.34 -22.27
N ARG A 154 4.09 -2.89 -21.49
CA ARG A 154 3.15 -1.81 -21.80
C ARG A 154 3.22 -0.74 -20.69
N ILE A 155 2.68 0.45 -20.95
CA ILE A 155 2.54 1.49 -19.93
C ILE A 155 1.50 1.03 -18.93
N VAL A 156 1.87 1.02 -17.65
CA VAL A 156 0.95 0.78 -16.53
C VAL A 156 0.94 2.02 -15.66
N TYR A 157 -0.27 2.52 -15.40
CA TYR A 157 -0.50 3.65 -14.50
C TYR A 157 -0.58 3.16 -13.07
N ARG A 158 0.02 3.91 -12.16
CA ARG A 158 0.08 3.58 -10.75
C ARG A 158 -0.38 4.75 -9.91
N LEU A 159 -1.20 4.46 -8.92
CA LEU A 159 -1.42 5.35 -7.79
C LEU A 159 -0.54 4.88 -6.64
N VAL A 160 0.16 5.83 -6.02
CA VAL A 160 1.03 5.59 -4.88
C VAL A 160 0.48 6.34 -3.67
N LEU A 161 0.27 5.61 -2.57
CA LEU A 161 0.14 6.17 -1.23
C LEU A 161 1.45 5.93 -0.49
N ARG A 162 2.04 6.99 0.08
CA ARG A 162 3.27 6.87 0.90
C ARG A 162 3.12 7.65 2.19
N VAL A 163 3.39 7.01 3.31
CA VAL A 163 3.42 7.69 4.62
C VAL A 163 4.80 8.29 4.85
N VAL A 164 4.88 9.60 5.06
CA VAL A 164 6.12 10.34 5.31
C VAL A 164 6.04 11.10 6.63
N ALA A 165 7.21 11.36 7.23
CA ALA A 165 7.28 12.29 8.35
C ALA A 165 6.94 13.71 7.86
N VAL A 166 6.37 14.54 8.74
CA VAL A 166 6.31 15.99 8.50
C VAL A 166 7.74 16.51 8.65
N GLU A 167 8.27 17.15 7.62
CA GLU A 167 9.54 17.87 7.70
C GLU A 167 9.34 19.11 8.58
N GLU A 168 10.21 19.29 9.58
CA GLU A 168 10.27 20.49 10.43
C GLU A 168 10.84 21.70 9.68
#